data_AF-A0A4P6UM58-F1
#
_entry.id   AF-A0A4P6UM58-F1
#
_cell.length_a   1.000
_cell.length_b   1.000
_cell.length_c   1.000
_cell.angle_alpha   90.00
_cell.angle_beta   90.00
_cell.angle_gamma   90.00
#
_symmetry.space_group_name_H-M   'P 1'
#
loop_
_entity.id
_entity.type
_entity.pdbx_description
1 polymer ?
#
loop_
_entity_poly.entity_id
_entity_poly.type
_entity_poly.pdbx_seq_one_letter_code
_entity_poly.pdbx_strand_id
1 'polypeptide(L)'
;MKVALLGAAGTGKSWLSHALSRHWPEHVFLDAPDLDTVLTWDRALLMGLDWPDTRFQSEAASQQASRRAEDAQLRVWLGEAGRTYGVVYGQGPQRLRAAMQLILPQDVPLHQSQGRWRGPCDSCADPDCEFRLFTGRARATSVPTAPSSWTVVDLPPG
;
A
#
# COMPACT_ATOMS: atom_id res chain seq x y z
N MET A 1 1.42 -0.25 -21.77
CA MET A 1 0.85 0.82 -20.90
C MET A 1 1.98 1.76 -20.46
N LYS A 2 1.67 3.03 -20.24
CA LYS A 2 2.55 4.11 -19.80
C LYS A 2 2.33 4.41 -18.32
N VAL A 3 3.36 4.25 -17.49
CA VAL A 3 3.29 4.44 -16.03
C VAL A 3 4.28 5.51 -15.57
N ALA A 4 3.77 6.55 -14.92
CA ALA A 4 4.56 7.64 -14.35
C ALA A 4 4.98 7.29 -12.91
N LEU A 5 6.28 7.42 -12.59
CA LEU A 5 6.82 7.22 -11.26
C LEU A 5 7.24 8.56 -10.65
N LEU A 6 6.60 8.90 -9.54
CA LEU A 6 6.83 10.10 -8.75
C LEU A 6 7.41 9.71 -7.39
N GLY A 7 8.07 10.65 -6.74
CA GLY A 7 8.57 10.46 -5.39
C GLY A 7 9.69 11.42 -5.08
N ALA A 8 9.87 11.68 -3.79
CA ALA A 8 10.95 12.55 -3.32
C ALA A 8 12.34 12.01 -3.71
N ALA A 9 13.33 12.89 -3.70
CA ALA A 9 14.72 12.50 -3.92
C ALA A 9 15.15 11.35 -2.97
N GLY A 10 15.84 10.35 -3.51
CA GLY A 10 16.34 9.21 -2.74
C GLY A 10 15.35 8.06 -2.49
N THR A 11 14.09 8.16 -2.95
CA THR A 11 13.05 7.13 -2.71
C THR A 11 13.15 5.86 -3.59
N GLY A 12 14.20 5.74 -4.41
CA GLY A 12 14.41 4.57 -5.28
C GLY A 12 13.60 4.54 -6.58
N LYS A 13 12.88 5.62 -6.92
CA LYS A 13 12.11 5.79 -8.18
C LYS A 13 12.85 5.37 -9.45
N SER A 14 14.10 5.81 -9.65
CA SER A 14 14.91 5.47 -10.83
C SER A 14 15.24 3.98 -10.90
N TRP A 15 15.57 3.39 -9.74
CA TRP A 15 15.82 1.95 -9.64
C TRP A 15 14.56 1.16 -9.99
N LEU A 16 13.40 1.58 -9.47
CA LEU A 16 12.13 0.90 -9.72
C LEU A 16 11.73 1.02 -11.19
N SER A 17 11.88 2.20 -11.81
CA SER A 17 11.61 2.39 -13.25
C SER A 17 12.41 1.42 -14.11
N HIS A 18 13.71 1.26 -13.81
CA HIS A 18 14.57 0.31 -14.53
C HIS A 18 14.17 -1.15 -14.26
N ALA A 19 13.86 -1.48 -13.01
CA ALA A 19 13.46 -2.84 -12.63
C ALA A 19 12.15 -3.27 -13.30
N LEU A 20 11.17 -2.36 -13.41
CA LEU A 20 9.91 -2.57 -14.11
C LEU A 20 10.12 -2.71 -15.62
N SER A 21 10.95 -1.85 -16.22
CA SER A 21 11.26 -1.91 -17.66
C SER A 21 11.89 -3.25 -18.06
N ARG A 22 12.68 -3.87 -17.17
CA ARG A 22 13.23 -5.22 -17.40
C ARG A 22 12.18 -6.33 -17.30
N HIS A 23 11.18 -6.18 -16.44
CA HIS A 23 10.11 -7.17 -16.28
C HIS A 23 9.05 -7.08 -17.38
N TRP A 24 8.78 -5.86 -17.86
CA TRP A 24 7.75 -5.55 -18.85
C TRP A 24 8.32 -4.65 -19.95
N PRO A 25 9.10 -5.22 -20.89
CA PRO A 25 9.75 -4.44 -21.97
C PRO A 25 8.76 -3.79 -22.94
N GLU A 26 7.52 -4.29 -23.02
CA GLU A 26 6.43 -3.71 -23.80
C GLU A 26 5.72 -2.52 -23.12
N HIS A 27 6.09 -2.22 -21.88
CA HIS A 27 5.57 -1.10 -21.09
C HIS A 27 6.57 0.05 -21.01
N VAL A 28 6.07 1.27 -20.81
CA VAL A 28 6.92 2.46 -20.69
C VAL A 28 6.81 3.00 -19.26
N PHE A 29 7.95 3.14 -18.59
CA PHE A 29 8.05 3.66 -17.23
C PHE A 29 8.87 4.96 -17.24
N LEU A 30 8.30 6.05 -16.71
CA LEU A 30 8.97 7.34 -16.69
C LEU A 30 9.31 7.77 -15.27
N ASP A 31 10.55 8.16 -15.06
CA ASP A 31 11.11 8.55 -13.77
C ASP A 31 11.04 10.06 -13.57
N ALA A 32 10.27 10.53 -12.58
CA ALA A 32 9.96 11.94 -12.31
C ALA A 32 9.58 12.78 -13.55
N PRO A 33 8.50 12.42 -14.26
CA PRO A 33 7.89 13.34 -15.21
C PRO A 33 7.33 14.60 -14.55
N ASP A 34 7.17 15.66 -15.36
CA ASP A 34 6.32 16.82 -15.04
C ASP A 34 4.82 16.45 -14.94
N LEU A 35 3.99 17.39 -14.48
CA LEU A 35 2.56 17.13 -14.26
C LEU A 35 1.85 16.74 -15.53
N ASP A 36 2.08 17.51 -16.59
CA ASP A 36 1.28 17.42 -17.81
C ASP A 36 1.48 16.02 -18.41
N THR A 37 2.70 15.52 -18.27
CA THR A 37 3.04 14.14 -18.57
C THR A 37 2.34 13.16 -17.61
N VAL A 38 2.38 13.35 -16.29
CA VAL A 38 1.67 12.46 -15.32
C VAL A 38 0.17 12.34 -15.62
N LEU A 39 -0.48 13.46 -15.97
CA LEU A 39 -1.93 13.53 -16.20
C LEU A 39 -2.36 12.82 -17.48
N THR A 40 -1.49 12.76 -18.49
CA THR A 40 -1.78 12.13 -19.78
C THR A 40 -1.48 10.62 -19.81
N TRP A 41 -0.88 10.07 -18.75
CA TRP A 41 -0.44 8.68 -18.71
C TRP A 41 -1.51 7.74 -18.11
N ASP A 42 -1.35 6.43 -18.31
CA ASP A 42 -2.37 5.44 -17.92
C ASP A 42 -2.44 5.24 -16.40
N ARG A 43 -1.27 5.28 -15.73
CA ARG A 43 -1.13 5.09 -14.28
C ARG A 43 -0.08 6.04 -13.71
N ALA A 44 -0.29 6.44 -12.45
CA ALA A 44 0.69 7.18 -11.66
C ALA A 44 1.00 6.39 -10.38
N LEU A 45 2.29 6.26 -10.06
CA LEU A 45 2.79 5.65 -8.84
C LEU A 45 3.59 6.70 -8.05
N LEU A 46 3.35 6.80 -6.75
CA LEU A 46 4.11 7.64 -5.83
C LEU A 46 4.96 6.76 -4.91
N MET A 47 6.26 7.05 -4.80
CA MET A 47 7.15 6.30 -3.92
C MET A 47 6.96 6.72 -2.46
N GLY A 48 6.83 5.73 -1.57
CA GLY A 48 6.91 5.97 -0.13
C GLY A 48 8.33 6.33 0.33
N LEU A 49 8.41 7.02 1.48
CA LEU A 49 9.64 7.50 2.13
C LEU A 49 10.40 6.43 2.93
N ASP A 50 9.96 5.17 2.87
CA ASP A 50 10.50 4.01 3.59
C ASP A 50 11.70 3.33 2.88
N TRP A 51 12.16 3.90 1.76
CA TRP A 51 13.34 3.42 1.06
C TRP A 51 14.60 3.73 1.89
N PRO A 52 15.39 2.71 2.31
CA PRO A 52 16.65 2.95 2.99
C PRO A 52 17.64 3.47 1.96
N ASP A 53 17.87 4.77 1.95
CA ASP A 53 19.00 5.28 1.20
C ASP A 53 20.27 5.03 2.03
N THR A 54 20.95 3.92 1.71
CA THR A 54 22.19 3.52 2.39
C THR A 54 23.32 4.53 2.24
N ARG A 55 23.19 5.50 1.32
CA ARG A 55 24.09 6.66 1.16
C ARG A 55 23.92 7.69 2.27
N PHE A 56 22.78 7.66 2.97
CA PHE A 56 22.45 8.62 4.00
C PHE A 56 22.02 7.92 5.29
N GLN A 57 22.80 6.93 5.74
CA GLN A 57 22.60 6.30 7.06
C GLN A 57 22.67 7.31 8.23
N SER A 58 23.13 8.54 7.96
CA SER A 58 23.03 9.72 8.82
C SER A 58 22.34 10.89 8.09
N GLU A 59 21.11 10.73 7.60
CA GLU A 59 20.34 11.88 7.08
C GLU A 59 20.24 12.95 8.17
N ALA A 60 20.86 14.11 7.91
CA ALA A 60 20.62 15.28 8.73
C ALA A 60 19.11 15.54 8.71
N ALA A 61 18.53 15.90 9.87
CA ALA A 61 17.09 16.13 10.01
C ALA A 61 16.51 17.07 8.93
N SER A 62 17.32 18.00 8.41
CA SER A 62 17.00 18.87 7.28
C SER A 62 16.70 18.11 5.99
N GLN A 63 17.49 17.10 5.62
CA GLN A 63 17.28 16.30 4.40
C GLN A 63 15.99 15.48 4.50
N GLN A 64 15.73 14.90 5.67
CA GLN A 64 14.49 14.17 5.91
C GLN A 64 13.27 15.09 5.87
N ALA A 65 13.38 16.31 6.41
CA ALA A 65 12.34 17.33 6.31
C ALA A 65 12.10 17.75 4.86
N SER A 66 13.15 17.97 4.06
CA SER A 66 13.03 18.29 2.63
C SER A 66 12.30 17.19 1.85
N ARG A 67 12.62 15.91 2.09
CA ARG A 67 11.93 14.80 1.42
C ARG A 67 10.46 14.68 1.81
N ARG A 68 10.14 14.90 3.08
CA ARG A 68 8.74 14.95 3.54
C ARG A 68 7.98 16.11 2.91
N ALA A 69 8.61 17.27 2.78
CA ALA A 69 8.02 18.43 2.12
C ALA A 69 7.76 18.17 0.63
N GLU A 70 8.73 17.55 -0.07
CA GLU A 70 8.60 17.17 -1.47
C GLU A 70 7.49 16.12 -1.69
N ASP A 71 7.43 15.06 -0.87
CA ASP A 71 6.34 14.07 -0.90
C ASP A 71 4.97 14.71 -0.63
N ALA A 72 4.88 15.59 0.38
CA ALA A 72 3.65 16.31 0.70
C ALA A 72 3.20 17.19 -0.47
N GLN A 73 4.13 17.90 -1.12
CA GLN A 73 3.84 18.73 -2.28
C GLN A 73 3.32 17.89 -3.46
N LEU A 74 3.94 16.74 -3.75
CA LEU A 74 3.46 15.82 -4.78
C LEU A 74 2.04 15.33 -4.49
N ARG A 75 1.72 15.01 -3.23
CA ARG A 75 0.37 14.58 -2.83
C ARG A 75 -0.68 15.66 -2.99
N VAL A 76 -0.36 16.89 -2.56
CA VAL A 76 -1.24 18.06 -2.76
C VAL A 76 -1.52 18.22 -4.24
N TRP A 77 -0.46 18.20 -5.05
CA TRP A 77 -0.56 18.45 -6.48
C TRP A 77 -1.37 17.39 -7.24
N LEU A 78 -1.13 16.10 -6.93
CA LEU A 78 -1.94 15.01 -7.46
C LEU A 78 -3.40 15.12 -7.02
N GLY A 79 -3.64 15.56 -5.78
CA GLY A 79 -4.98 15.80 -5.24
C GLY A 79 -5.71 16.94 -5.95
N GLU A 80 -5.06 18.09 -6.11
CA GLU A 80 -5.61 19.25 -6.83
C GLU A 80 -5.91 18.94 -8.30
N ALA A 81 -5.05 18.14 -8.94
CA ALA A 81 -5.26 17.70 -10.31
C ALA A 81 -6.30 16.56 -10.45
N GLY A 82 -6.87 16.08 -9.33
CA GLY A 82 -7.83 14.97 -9.32
C GLY A 82 -7.24 13.64 -9.83
N ARG A 83 -5.91 13.49 -9.81
CA ARG A 83 -5.21 12.36 -10.40
C ARG A 83 -5.15 11.21 -9.41
N THR A 84 -5.76 10.08 -9.75
CA THR A 84 -5.60 8.84 -8.98
C THR A 84 -4.18 8.29 -9.11
N TYR A 85 -3.60 7.85 -7.99
CA TYR A 85 -2.28 7.25 -7.94
C TYR A 85 -2.21 6.13 -6.90
N GLY A 86 -1.29 5.18 -7.09
CA GLY A 86 -0.95 4.16 -6.10
C GLY A 86 0.34 4.52 -5.36
N VAL A 87 0.41 4.27 -4.05
CA VAL A 87 1.64 4.49 -3.28
C VAL A 87 2.42 3.20 -3.16
N VAL A 88 3.71 3.22 -3.52
CA VAL A 88 4.59 2.06 -3.47
C VAL A 88 5.48 2.14 -2.24
N TYR A 89 5.25 1.23 -1.29
CA TYR A 89 6.10 1.00 -0.13
C TYR A 89 6.96 -0.27 -0.32
N GLY A 90 7.86 -0.51 0.62
CA GLY A 90 8.77 -1.65 0.66
C GLY A 90 10.20 -1.31 0.26
N GLN A 91 11.08 -2.28 0.40
CA GLN A 91 12.51 -2.14 0.12
C GLN A 91 12.95 -3.17 -0.92
N GLY A 92 13.88 -2.77 -1.81
CA GLY A 92 14.44 -3.65 -2.85
C GLY A 92 13.35 -4.46 -3.60
N PRO A 93 13.44 -5.80 -3.66
CA PRO A 93 12.47 -6.64 -4.37
C PRO A 93 11.01 -6.51 -3.89
N GLN A 94 10.76 -6.15 -2.63
CA GLN A 94 9.40 -5.94 -2.12
C GLN A 94 8.73 -4.77 -2.83
N ARG A 95 9.48 -3.68 -3.08
CA ARG A 95 8.99 -2.49 -3.77
C ARG A 95 8.59 -2.80 -5.21
N LEU A 96 9.39 -3.61 -5.91
CA LEU A 96 9.05 -4.09 -7.24
C LEU A 96 7.73 -4.86 -7.23
N ARG A 97 7.57 -5.84 -6.32
CA ARG A 97 6.33 -6.62 -6.21
C ARG A 97 5.11 -5.74 -5.92
N ALA A 98 5.24 -4.77 -5.01
CA ALA A 98 4.17 -3.83 -4.69
C ALA A 98 3.77 -2.99 -5.91
N ALA A 99 4.74 -2.48 -6.67
CA ALA A 99 4.48 -1.74 -7.90
C ALA A 99 3.75 -2.60 -8.93
N MET A 100 4.17 -3.86 -9.11
CA MET A 100 3.54 -4.79 -10.04
C MET A 100 2.06 -5.02 -9.71
N GLN A 101 1.72 -5.17 -8.42
CA GLN A 101 0.34 -5.32 -7.95
C GLN A 101 -0.54 -4.09 -8.21
N LEU A 102 0.04 -2.89 -8.20
CA LEU A 102 -0.69 -1.64 -8.48
C LEU A 102 -0.89 -1.40 -9.98
N ILE A 103 0.04 -1.85 -10.82
CA ILE A 103 -0.03 -1.69 -12.27
C ILE A 103 -0.99 -2.72 -12.88
N LEU A 104 -0.83 -3.98 -12.49
CA LEU A 104 -1.66 -5.11 -12.90
C LEU A 104 -2.25 -5.75 -11.65
N PRO A 105 -3.34 -5.18 -11.11
CA PRO A 105 -4.06 -5.84 -10.03
C PRO A 105 -4.51 -7.20 -10.54
N GLN A 106 -3.94 -8.25 -9.97
CA GLN A 106 -4.44 -9.60 -10.16
C GLN A 106 -5.84 -9.62 -9.55
N ASP A 107 -6.82 -10.16 -10.28
CA ASP A 107 -8.12 -10.51 -9.72
C ASP A 107 -7.93 -11.69 -8.77
N VAL A 108 -7.31 -11.45 -7.61
CA VAL A 108 -7.22 -12.43 -6.55
C VAL A 108 -8.61 -12.45 -5.92
N PRO A 109 -9.35 -13.59 -5.97
CA PRO A 109 -10.61 -13.68 -5.27
C PRO A 109 -10.35 -13.34 -3.80
N LEU A 110 -11.11 -12.37 -3.25
CA LEU A 110 -11.01 -11.85 -1.88
C LEU A 110 -11.07 -12.93 -0.78
N HIS A 111 -11.30 -14.19 -1.14
CA HIS A 111 -11.38 -15.34 -0.25
C HIS A 111 -10.02 -15.98 0.10
N GLN A 112 -8.91 -15.59 -0.55
CA GLN A 112 -7.61 -16.25 -0.31
C GLN A 112 -6.55 -15.38 0.38
N SER A 113 -6.90 -14.16 0.80
CA SER A 113 -6.10 -13.43 1.80
C SER A 113 -6.33 -14.05 3.18
N GLN A 114 -5.75 -15.24 3.41
CA GLN A 114 -5.57 -15.80 4.75
C GLN A 114 -4.62 -14.89 5.54
N GLY A 115 -5.19 -13.87 6.17
CA GLY A 115 -4.45 -12.85 6.90
C GLY A 115 -5.19 -11.54 7.16
N ARG A 116 -6.47 -11.41 6.77
CA ARG A 116 -7.25 -10.21 7.12
C ARG A 116 -7.74 -10.29 8.56
N TRP A 117 -7.06 -9.53 9.40
CA TRP A 117 -7.49 -9.00 10.69
C TRP A 117 -9.00 -8.67 10.68
N ARG A 118 -9.76 -9.17 11.66
CA ARG A 118 -11.18 -8.84 11.88
C ARG A 118 -11.31 -8.09 13.21
N GLY A 119 -10.98 -6.81 13.19
CA GLY A 119 -11.15 -5.88 14.31
C GLY A 119 -11.67 -4.52 13.82
N PRO A 120 -12.15 -3.63 14.71
CA PRO A 120 -12.98 -2.49 14.32
C PRO A 120 -12.22 -1.28 13.76
N CYS A 121 -10.90 -1.34 13.63
CA CYS A 121 -10.10 -0.21 13.18
C CYS A 121 -9.07 -0.60 12.11
N ASP A 122 -9.49 -0.61 10.84
CA ASP A 122 -8.59 -0.84 9.70
C ASP A 122 -7.77 0.43 9.34
N SER A 123 -7.88 1.50 10.13
CA SER A 123 -7.05 2.71 10.05
C SER A 123 -7.19 3.52 11.35
N CYS A 124 -6.26 3.37 12.30
CA CYS A 124 -6.22 4.18 13.51
C CYS A 124 -4.81 4.76 13.68
N ALA A 125 -4.55 5.85 12.96
CA ALA A 125 -3.55 6.85 13.35
C ALA A 125 -4.27 8.10 13.90
N ASP A 126 -5.47 7.89 14.45
CA ASP A 126 -6.31 8.91 15.08
C ASP A 126 -6.12 8.79 16.61
N PRO A 127 -5.58 9.83 17.28
CA PRO A 127 -5.33 9.81 18.71
C PRO A 127 -6.61 9.56 19.56
N ASP A 128 -7.77 9.99 19.09
CA ASP A 128 -9.04 9.80 19.81
C ASP A 128 -9.53 8.34 19.75
N CYS A 129 -9.22 7.65 18.65
CA CYS A 129 -9.48 6.22 18.48
C CYS A 129 -8.56 5.37 19.38
N GLU A 130 -7.28 5.72 19.51
CA GLU A 130 -6.36 5.06 20.45
C GLU A 130 -6.76 5.29 21.91
N PHE A 131 -7.17 6.51 22.27
CA PHE A 131 -7.59 6.83 23.63
C PHE A 131 -8.80 6.00 24.08
N ARG A 132 -9.79 5.77 23.20
CA ARG A 132 -10.98 4.93 23.49
C ARG A 132 -10.63 3.45 23.67
N LEU A 133 -9.66 2.92 22.93
CA LEU A 133 -9.22 1.53 23.04
C LEU A 133 -8.49 1.25 24.37
N PHE A 134 -7.62 2.16 24.81
CA PHE A 134 -6.87 1.97 26.05
C PHE A 134 -7.67 2.27 27.32
N THR A 135 -8.69 3.13 27.24
CA THR A 135 -9.56 3.46 28.39
C THR A 135 -10.83 2.59 28.46
N GLY A 136 -11.25 2.00 27.35
CA GLY A 136 -12.47 1.21 27.19
C GLY A 136 -12.40 -0.24 27.68
N ARG A 137 -11.96 -0.50 28.92
CA ARG A 137 -12.35 -1.73 29.63
C ARG A 137 -13.80 -1.59 30.12
N ALA A 138 -14.78 -1.88 29.26
CA ALA A 138 -16.14 -2.15 29.72
C ALA A 138 -16.94 -2.99 28.71
N ARG A 139 -17.03 -4.29 29.03
CA ARG A 139 -18.19 -5.17 28.86
C ARG A 139 -18.52 -5.68 27.44
N ALA A 140 -17.95 -6.83 27.10
CA ALA A 140 -18.47 -7.70 26.06
C ALA A 140 -19.84 -8.27 26.50
N THR A 141 -20.92 -7.96 25.79
CA THR A 141 -22.15 -8.74 25.85
C THR A 141 -22.04 -9.91 24.87
N SER A 142 -21.85 -11.11 25.42
CA SER A 142 -21.94 -12.36 24.68
C SER A 142 -23.36 -12.59 24.17
N VAL A 143 -23.51 -12.85 22.87
CA VAL A 143 -24.73 -13.46 22.31
C VAL A 143 -24.62 -14.98 22.50
N PRO A 144 -25.62 -15.68 23.08
CA PRO A 144 -25.53 -17.12 23.26
C PRO A 144 -25.82 -17.87 21.95
N THR A 145 -24.90 -18.73 21.55
CA THR A 145 -25.06 -19.70 20.45
C THR A 145 -25.88 -20.89 20.94
N ALA A 146 -26.99 -21.21 20.25
CA ALA A 146 -27.75 -22.44 20.48
C ALA A 146 -26.99 -23.67 19.95
N PRO A 147 -27.03 -24.84 20.62
CA PRO A 147 -26.34 -26.02 20.14
C PRO A 147 -27.15 -26.76 19.04
N SER A 148 -26.56 -26.89 17.86
CA SER A 148 -27.03 -27.80 16.81
C SER A 148 -26.49 -29.21 17.06
N SER A 149 -27.36 -30.11 17.49
CA SER A 149 -27.11 -31.55 17.52
C SER A 149 -27.26 -32.13 16.10
N TRP A 150 -26.18 -32.71 15.56
CA TRP A 150 -26.27 -33.64 14.42
C TRP A 150 -25.40 -34.86 14.73
N THR A 151 -26.08 -35.97 15.00
CA THR A 151 -25.55 -37.31 15.17
C THR A 151 -25.02 -37.83 13.83
N VAL A 152 -23.87 -38.51 13.84
CA VAL A 152 -23.26 -39.14 12.67
C VAL A 152 -23.34 -40.67 12.81
N VAL A 153 -23.52 -41.32 11.64
CA VAL A 153 -23.02 -42.67 11.24
C VAL A 153 -24.05 -43.82 11.20
N ASP A 154 -24.39 -44.13 9.94
CA ASP A 154 -24.53 -45.43 9.25
C ASP A 154 -25.50 -46.55 9.68
N LEU A 155 -26.06 -47.15 8.63
CA LEU A 155 -27.04 -48.23 8.50
C LEU A 155 -26.31 -49.50 7.93
N PRO A 156 -27.01 -50.61 7.59
CA PRO A 156 -27.40 -51.85 8.31
C PRO A 156 -26.45 -53.05 7.90
N PRO A 157 -26.79 -54.38 7.91
CA PRO A 157 -28.08 -55.10 8.07
C PRO A 157 -28.10 -56.38 8.93
N GLY A 158 -29.33 -56.85 9.21
CA GLY A 158 -29.64 -58.13 9.87
C GLY A 158 -31.08 -58.19 10.34
#